data_AF-A0A0M1JHB6-F1
#
_entry.id   AF-A0A0M1JHB6-F1
#
_cell.length_a   1.000
_cell.length_b   1.000
_cell.length_c   1.000
_cell.angle_alpha   90.00
_cell.angle_beta   90.00
_cell.angle_gamma   90.00
#
_symmetry.space_group_name_H-M   'P 1'
#
loop_
_entity.id
_entity.type
_entity.pdbx_description
1 polymer ?
#
loop_
_entity_poly.entity_id
_entity_poly.type
_entity_poly.pdbx_seq_one_letter_code
_entity_poly.pdbx_strand_id
1 'polypeptide(L)'
;MADQYKITRQFHKKKRRKPSTAFKKRKRNSRRYRKPVSEQNQPHGKHIIAQIYATIIQLFPELFEWMREIEDFREASDYDLAEIITASLAMFLFKTGSRNEFNNLSTDDNFQKNYEKLFGFKMPHLDTVHNVMKRLEEKHLEKLKRRMIT
;
A
#
# COMPACT_ATOMS: atom_id res chain seq x y z
N MET A 1 -29.19 -32.47 -55.57
CA MET A 1 -29.94 -32.07 -54.35
C MET A 1 -29.08 -32.49 -53.16
N ALA A 2 -28.21 -31.60 -52.69
CA ALA A 2 -28.33 -30.81 -51.44
C ALA A 2 -28.05 -31.68 -50.19
N ASP A 3 -26.78 -31.82 -49.79
CA ASP A 3 -26.03 -30.94 -48.86
C ASP A 3 -26.52 -31.08 -47.41
N GLN A 4 -25.73 -31.72 -46.54
CA GLN A 4 -25.74 -31.48 -45.08
C GLN A 4 -24.60 -32.22 -44.33
N TYR A 5 -23.37 -31.75 -44.48
CA TYR A 5 -22.41 -31.74 -43.36
C TYR A 5 -22.36 -30.32 -42.80
N LYS A 6 -22.80 -30.11 -41.55
CA LYS A 6 -22.46 -28.94 -40.70
C LYS A 6 -22.95 -29.16 -39.27
N ILE A 7 -22.17 -29.90 -38.49
CA ILE A 7 -22.31 -29.91 -37.02
C ILE A 7 -21.59 -28.65 -36.51
N THR A 8 -22.35 -27.61 -36.20
CA THR A 8 -21.85 -26.36 -35.63
C THR A 8 -21.76 -26.45 -34.11
N ARG A 9 -20.53 -26.29 -33.57
CA ARG A 9 -20.27 -26.06 -32.14
C ARG A 9 -20.96 -24.78 -31.69
N GLN A 10 -21.98 -24.89 -30.84
CA GLN A 10 -22.61 -23.73 -30.19
C GLN A 10 -21.72 -23.19 -29.06
N PHE A 11 -20.91 -22.17 -29.35
CA PHE A 11 -20.32 -21.33 -28.32
C PHE A 11 -21.42 -20.48 -27.68
N HIS A 12 -21.81 -20.82 -26.46
CA HIS A 12 -22.65 -19.95 -25.62
C HIS A 12 -21.89 -18.65 -25.30
N LYS A 13 -22.24 -17.55 -26.00
CA LYS A 13 -21.80 -16.19 -25.67
C LYS A 13 -22.35 -15.79 -24.30
N LYS A 14 -21.55 -15.91 -23.22
CA LYS A 14 -21.88 -15.33 -21.91
C LYS A 14 -22.14 -13.83 -22.07
N LYS A 15 -23.39 -13.40 -21.87
CA LYS A 15 -23.79 -11.98 -21.86
C LYS A 15 -22.93 -11.24 -20.82
N ARG A 16 -22.08 -10.30 -21.26
CA ARG A 16 -21.36 -9.36 -20.39
C ARG A 16 -22.40 -8.56 -19.60
N ARG A 17 -22.49 -8.81 -18.29
CA ARG A 17 -23.34 -8.02 -17.39
C ARG A 17 -22.87 -6.56 -17.44
N LYS A 18 -23.73 -5.66 -17.90
CA LYS A 18 -23.47 -4.22 -17.86
C LYS A 18 -23.30 -3.80 -16.39
N PRO A 19 -22.27 -3.03 -16.02
CA PRO A 19 -22.10 -2.58 -14.65
C PRO A 19 -23.33 -1.77 -14.22
N SER A 20 -23.86 -2.08 -13.03
CA SER A 20 -25.05 -1.42 -12.50
C SER A 20 -24.83 0.10 -12.42
N THR A 21 -25.90 0.86 -12.62
CA THR A 21 -25.92 2.32 -12.51
C THR A 21 -25.38 2.83 -11.16
N ALA A 22 -25.47 2.01 -10.11
CA ALA A 22 -24.85 2.25 -8.79
C ALA A 22 -23.31 2.32 -8.85
N PHE A 23 -22.65 1.47 -9.63
CA PHE A 23 -21.19 1.51 -9.81
C PHE A 23 -20.74 2.77 -10.56
N LYS A 24 -21.51 3.20 -11.56
CA LYS A 24 -21.25 4.47 -12.28
C LYS A 24 -21.47 5.70 -11.40
N LYS A 25 -22.47 5.69 -10.51
CA LYS A 25 -22.69 6.76 -9.52
C LYS A 25 -21.57 6.83 -8.48
N ARG A 26 -21.12 5.69 -7.93
CA ARG A 26 -19.98 5.65 -6.98
C ARG A 26 -18.68 6.20 -7.59
N LYS A 27 -18.36 5.83 -8.84
CA LYS A 27 -17.18 6.36 -9.56
C LYS A 27 -17.29 7.86 -9.88
N ARG A 28 -18.50 8.40 -10.04
CA ARG A 28 -18.75 9.85 -10.20
C ARG A 28 -18.64 10.60 -8.86
N ASN A 29 -19.11 10.02 -7.75
CA ASN A 29 -18.99 10.64 -6.43
C ASN A 29 -17.55 10.62 -5.89
N SER A 30 -16.76 9.57 -6.13
CA SER A 30 -15.34 9.57 -5.76
C SER A 30 -14.52 10.61 -6.54
N ARG A 31 -14.90 10.90 -7.80
CA ARG A 31 -14.32 12.00 -8.57
C ARG A 31 -14.74 13.39 -8.06
N ARG A 32 -15.96 13.53 -7.52
CA ARG A 32 -16.45 14.79 -6.94
C ARG A 32 -15.87 15.13 -5.56
N TYR A 33 -15.33 14.15 -4.85
CA TYR A 33 -14.64 14.37 -3.57
C TYR A 33 -13.12 14.54 -3.71
N ARG A 34 -12.61 14.79 -4.92
CA ARG A 34 -11.31 15.45 -5.07
C ARG A 34 -11.57 16.94 -5.00
N LYS A 35 -11.53 17.51 -3.78
CA LYS A 35 -11.34 18.95 -3.65
C LYS A 35 -10.14 19.32 -4.52
N PRO A 36 -10.22 20.33 -5.39
CA PRO A 36 -9.03 20.84 -6.04
C PRO A 36 -8.08 21.24 -4.92
N VAL A 37 -6.87 20.67 -4.92
CA VAL A 37 -5.79 21.15 -4.06
C VAL A 37 -5.57 22.58 -4.53
N SER A 38 -6.07 23.54 -3.76
CA SER A 38 -5.75 24.94 -3.99
C SER A 38 -4.23 25.04 -3.90
N GLU A 39 -3.59 25.52 -4.97
CA GLU A 39 -2.14 25.72 -5.07
C GLU A 39 -1.56 26.67 -3.99
N GLN A 40 -2.41 27.21 -3.11
CA GLN A 40 -2.07 28.22 -2.12
C GLN A 40 -1.69 27.68 -0.73
N ASN A 41 -1.66 26.36 -0.49
CA ASN A 41 -1.29 25.76 0.82
C ASN A 41 -0.06 24.82 0.74
N GLN A 42 0.89 25.08 -0.15
CA GLN A 42 1.97 24.15 -0.50
C GLN A 42 3.26 24.06 0.36
N PRO A 43 3.52 24.80 1.47
CA PRO A 43 4.78 24.61 2.20
C PRO A 43 4.71 23.62 3.38
N HIS A 44 3.58 23.48 4.08
CA HIS A 44 3.58 22.80 5.38
C HIS A 44 3.71 21.27 5.29
N GLY A 45 2.95 20.62 4.40
CA GLY A 45 2.98 19.15 4.28
C GLY A 45 4.32 18.63 3.78
N LYS A 46 4.93 19.30 2.79
CA LYS A 46 6.27 18.94 2.29
C LYS A 46 7.33 19.07 3.38
N HIS A 47 7.24 20.12 4.20
CA HIS A 47 8.15 20.33 5.32
C HIS A 47 8.02 19.22 6.37
N ILE A 48 6.80 18.82 6.74
CA ILE A 48 6.57 17.70 7.67
C ILE A 48 7.17 16.40 7.14
N ILE A 49 6.94 16.07 5.86
CA ILE A 49 7.48 14.85 5.27
C ILE A 49 9.02 14.88 5.23
N ALA A 50 9.60 16.03 4.88
CA ALA A 50 11.05 16.21 4.91
C ALA A 50 11.62 16.08 6.33
N GLN A 51 10.91 16.59 7.34
CA GLN A 51 11.29 16.43 8.75
C GLN A 51 11.23 14.96 9.17
N ILE A 52 10.14 14.24 8.86
CA ILE A 52 10.02 12.80 9.15
C ILE A 52 11.19 12.04 8.52
N TYR A 53 11.48 12.29 7.25
CA TYR A 53 12.61 11.68 6.57
C TYR A 53 13.94 11.98 7.26
N ALA A 54 14.20 13.27 7.52
CA ALA A 54 15.44 13.71 8.16
C ALA A 54 15.59 13.08 9.55
N THR A 55 14.52 13.03 10.34
CA THR A 55 14.52 12.38 11.65
C THR A 55 14.86 10.90 11.55
N ILE A 56 14.25 10.16 10.61
CA ILE A 56 14.55 8.74 10.42
C ILE A 56 16.02 8.55 10.07
N ILE A 57 16.53 9.27 9.06
CA ILE A 57 17.89 9.08 8.57
C ILE A 57 18.95 9.58 9.56
N GLN A 58 18.69 10.69 10.27
CA GLN A 58 19.65 11.29 11.18
C GLN A 58 19.72 10.57 12.52
N LEU A 59 18.57 10.17 13.09
CA LEU A 59 18.52 9.53 14.40
C LEU A 59 18.64 8.01 14.30
N PHE A 60 18.17 7.41 13.21
CA PHE A 60 18.12 5.96 13.03
C PHE A 60 18.64 5.56 11.63
N PRO A 61 19.90 5.89 11.29
CA PRO A 61 20.45 5.65 9.95
C PRO A 61 20.40 4.18 9.52
N GLU A 62 20.48 3.25 10.48
CA GLU A 62 20.47 1.80 10.25
C GLU A 62 19.09 1.17 10.49
N LEU A 63 18.03 1.97 10.67
CA LEU A 63 16.70 1.49 11.05
C LEU A 63 16.19 0.37 10.14
N PHE A 64 16.36 0.53 8.83
CA PHE A 64 15.90 -0.44 7.84
C PHE A 64 16.70 -1.74 7.89
N GLU A 65 18.01 -1.66 8.15
CA GLU A 65 18.86 -2.84 8.29
C GLU A 65 18.53 -3.61 9.58
N TRP A 66 18.30 -2.89 10.69
CA TRP A 66 17.85 -3.52 11.92
C TRP A 66 16.49 -4.22 11.76
N MET A 67 15.60 -3.70 10.91
CA MET A 67 14.35 -4.39 10.58
C MET A 67 14.57 -5.67 9.76
N ARG A 68 15.56 -5.70 8.86
CA ARG A 68 15.91 -6.90 8.07
C ARG A 68 16.54 -7.99 8.92
N GLU A 69 17.22 -7.64 10.01
CA GLU A 69 17.79 -8.60 10.96
C GLU A 69 16.73 -9.33 11.82
N ILE A 70 15.47 -8.90 11.76
CA ILE A 70 14.40 -9.61 12.45
C ILE A 70 14.18 -10.96 11.74
N GLU A 71 14.14 -12.02 12.53
CA GLU A 71 13.87 -13.36 12.04
C GLU A 71 12.53 -13.42 11.29
N ASP A 72 12.60 -13.73 10.00
CA ASP A 72 11.43 -13.83 9.14
C ASP A 72 10.80 -15.21 9.27
N PHE A 73 9.64 -15.27 9.94
CA PHE A 73 8.87 -16.50 10.13
C PHE A 73 8.03 -16.90 8.89
N ARG A 74 8.08 -16.11 7.82
CA ARG A 74 7.30 -16.38 6.59
C ARG A 74 8.07 -17.35 5.70
N GLU A 75 7.35 -18.28 5.09
CA GLU A 75 7.94 -19.22 4.13
C GLU A 75 8.21 -18.58 2.76
N ALA A 76 7.32 -17.67 2.34
CA ALA A 76 7.46 -16.93 1.09
C ALA A 76 6.70 -15.60 1.17
N SER A 77 7.27 -14.55 0.56
CA SER A 77 6.65 -13.22 0.48
C SER A 77 7.23 -12.46 -0.71
N ASP A 78 6.37 -11.69 -1.39
CA ASP A 78 6.79 -10.74 -2.44
C ASP A 78 7.50 -9.50 -1.88
N TYR A 79 7.48 -9.34 -0.55
CA TYR A 79 7.99 -8.18 0.18
C TYR A 79 8.94 -8.58 1.30
N ASP A 80 10.01 -7.80 1.47
CA ASP A 80 10.92 -7.92 2.61
C ASP A 80 10.19 -7.61 3.93
N LEU A 81 10.66 -8.17 5.03
CA LEU A 81 10.10 -7.91 6.35
C LEU A 81 10.25 -6.44 6.73
N ALA A 82 11.37 -5.81 6.35
CA ALA A 82 11.57 -4.37 6.52
C ALA A 82 10.52 -3.55 5.74
N GLU A 83 10.14 -3.96 4.53
CA GLU A 83 9.08 -3.29 3.75
C GLU A 83 7.73 -3.37 4.47
N ILE A 84 7.40 -4.54 5.01
CA ILE A 84 6.16 -4.78 5.74
C ILE A 84 6.07 -3.94 7.01
N ILE A 85 7.13 -3.95 7.83
CA ILE A 85 7.17 -3.18 9.08
C ILE A 85 7.11 -1.68 8.76
N THR A 86 7.85 -1.23 7.75
CA THR A 86 7.85 0.16 7.30
C THR A 86 6.48 0.60 6.79
N ALA A 87 5.73 -0.27 6.10
CA ALA A 87 4.36 0.02 5.69
C ALA A 87 3.40 0.19 6.87
N SER A 88 3.56 -0.64 7.90
CA SER A 88 2.83 -0.48 9.16
C SER A 88 3.16 0.85 9.86
N LEU A 89 4.44 1.22 9.90
CA LEU A 89 4.89 2.49 10.46
C LEU A 89 4.36 3.68 9.66
N ALA A 90 4.44 3.63 8.34
CA ALA A 90 3.96 4.68 7.44
C ALA A 90 2.44 4.90 7.56
N MET A 91 1.66 3.84 7.70
CA MET A 91 0.21 3.93 7.94
C MET A 91 -0.09 4.77 9.19
N PHE A 92 0.70 4.57 10.26
CA PHE A 92 0.62 5.33 11.51
C PHE A 92 1.12 6.78 11.35
N LEU A 93 2.29 6.99 10.73
CA LEU A 93 2.88 8.31 10.53
C LEU A 93 1.97 9.23 9.69
N PHE A 94 1.37 8.68 8.65
CA PHE A 94 0.45 9.43 7.78
C PHE A 94 -0.97 9.57 8.35
N LYS A 95 -1.23 9.02 9.55
CA LYS A 95 -2.52 9.07 10.24
C LYS A 95 -3.69 8.59 9.37
N THR A 96 -3.45 7.55 8.58
CA THR A 96 -4.49 7.00 7.70
C THR A 96 -5.51 6.21 8.52
N GLY A 97 -6.80 6.43 8.27
CA GLY A 97 -7.87 5.96 9.15
C GLY A 97 -8.17 4.47 9.03
N SER A 98 -7.76 3.82 7.94
CA SER A 98 -7.96 2.37 7.77
C SER A 98 -7.00 1.76 6.74
N ARG A 99 -6.82 0.43 6.81
CA ARG A 99 -6.08 -0.35 5.80
C ARG A 99 -6.63 -0.13 4.39
N ASN A 100 -7.96 -0.09 4.26
CA ASN A 100 -8.62 0.16 2.98
C ASN A 100 -8.32 1.55 2.43
N GLU A 101 -8.30 2.57 3.28
CA GLU A 101 -7.95 3.92 2.87
C GLU A 101 -6.50 3.99 2.38
N PHE A 102 -5.59 3.33 3.09
CA PHE A 102 -4.18 3.30 2.72
C PHE A 102 -3.93 2.52 1.42
N ASN A 103 -4.58 1.37 1.23
CA ASN A 103 -4.55 0.64 -0.05
C ASN A 103 -5.17 1.46 -1.20
N ASN A 104 -6.17 2.31 -0.95
CA ASN A 104 -6.70 3.19 -1.98
C ASN A 104 -5.67 4.27 -2.37
N LEU A 105 -4.92 4.82 -1.41
CA LEU A 105 -3.82 5.75 -1.69
C LEU A 105 -2.72 5.09 -2.51
N SER A 106 -2.45 3.80 -2.29
CA SER A 106 -1.48 3.05 -3.08
C SER A 106 -1.87 2.90 -4.55
N THR A 107 -3.11 3.19 -4.95
CA THR A 107 -3.51 3.24 -6.38
C THR A 107 -3.12 4.54 -7.08
N ASP A 108 -2.65 5.54 -6.34
CA ASP A 108 -2.14 6.80 -6.89
C ASP A 108 -0.63 6.69 -7.14
N ASP A 109 -0.23 6.80 -8.42
CA ASP A 109 1.16 6.72 -8.84
C ASP A 109 2.06 7.74 -8.14
N ASN A 110 1.54 8.94 -7.84
CA ASN A 110 2.33 9.96 -7.15
C ASN A 110 2.58 9.56 -5.69
N PHE A 111 1.59 8.93 -5.05
CA PHE A 111 1.75 8.43 -3.70
C PHE A 111 2.78 7.31 -3.65
N GLN A 112 2.71 6.33 -4.56
CA GLN A 112 3.71 5.26 -4.64
C GLN A 112 5.12 5.80 -4.86
N LYS A 113 5.31 6.72 -5.80
CA LYS A 113 6.63 7.33 -6.08
C LYS A 113 7.17 8.09 -4.86
N ASN A 114 6.30 8.80 -4.13
CA ASN A 114 6.74 9.52 -2.94
C ASN A 114 7.04 8.58 -1.79
N TYR A 115 6.26 7.52 -1.62
CA TYR A 115 6.51 6.47 -0.63
C TYR A 115 7.87 5.80 -0.85
N GLU A 116 8.13 5.37 -2.09
CA GLU A 116 9.39 4.74 -2.47
C GLU A 116 10.57 5.70 -2.31
N LYS A 117 10.41 6.99 -2.65
CA LYS A 117 11.44 8.00 -2.38
C LYS A 117 11.70 8.23 -0.90
N LEU A 118 10.68 8.11 -0.05
CA LEU A 118 10.79 8.40 1.37
C LEU A 118 11.42 7.23 2.14
N PHE A 119 11.09 6.00 1.78
CA PHE A 119 11.46 4.82 2.54
C PHE A 119 12.37 3.85 1.78
N GLY A 120 12.60 4.05 0.48
CA GLY A 120 13.38 3.14 -0.35
C GLY A 120 12.68 1.82 -0.70
N PHE A 121 11.38 1.71 -0.39
CA PHE A 121 10.63 0.46 -0.47
C PHE A 121 9.37 0.60 -1.32
N LYS A 122 8.97 -0.52 -1.95
CA LYS A 122 7.64 -0.58 -2.57
C LYS A 122 6.60 -0.72 -1.49
N MET A 123 5.45 -0.08 -1.70
CA MET A 123 4.34 -0.19 -0.75
C MET A 123 3.68 -1.56 -0.85
N PRO A 124 3.69 -2.38 0.21
CA PRO A 124 2.99 -3.66 0.25
C PRO A 124 1.48 -3.50 0.44
N HIS A 125 0.72 -4.54 0.09
CA HIS A 125 -0.72 -4.57 0.38
C HIS A 125 -0.96 -4.72 1.89
N LEU A 126 -1.85 -3.90 2.46
CA LEU A 126 -2.03 -3.83 3.92
C LEU A 126 -2.70 -5.05 4.55
N ASP A 127 -3.32 -5.91 3.75
CA ASP A 127 -3.75 -7.23 4.26
C ASP A 127 -2.57 -8.17 4.48
N THR A 128 -1.55 -8.11 3.61
CA THR A 128 -0.29 -8.81 3.82
C THR A 128 0.38 -8.27 5.08
N VAL A 129 0.49 -6.94 5.20
CA VAL A 129 1.06 -6.30 6.40
C VAL A 129 0.33 -6.73 7.66
N HIS A 130 -1.00 -6.70 7.67
CA HIS A 130 -1.79 -7.11 8.82
C HIS A 130 -1.55 -8.56 9.24
N ASN A 131 -1.48 -9.49 8.28
CA ASN A 131 -1.26 -10.90 8.56
C ASN A 131 0.12 -11.16 9.16
N VAL A 132 1.14 -10.43 8.70
CA VAL A 132 2.50 -10.53 9.23
C VAL A 132 2.57 -9.90 10.61
N MET A 133 2.12 -8.67 10.77
CA MET A 133 2.19 -7.96 12.05
C MET A 133 1.39 -8.64 13.17
N LYS A 134 0.32 -9.39 12.84
CA LYS A 134 -0.44 -10.17 13.81
C LYS A 134 0.34 -11.38 14.36
N ARG A 135 1.29 -11.90 13.58
CA ARG A 135 2.10 -13.09 13.92
C ARG A 135 3.49 -12.73 14.44
N LEU A 136 3.97 -11.53 14.13
CA LEU A 136 5.27 -11.04 14.58
C LEU A 136 5.28 -10.96 16.12
N GLU A 137 6.19 -11.68 16.75
CA GLU A 137 6.30 -11.67 18.21
C GLU A 137 6.79 -10.30 18.72
N GLU A 138 6.21 -9.84 19.83
CA GLU A 138 6.51 -8.54 20.44
C GLU A 138 8.00 -8.38 20.79
N LYS A 139 8.68 -9.47 21.17
CA LYS A 139 10.12 -9.49 21.48
C LYS A 139 10.98 -8.90 20.36
N HIS A 140 10.59 -9.07 19.10
CA HIS A 140 11.33 -8.55 17.96
C HIS A 140 11.21 -7.03 17.86
N LEU A 141 10.01 -6.49 18.10
CA LEU A 141 9.77 -5.05 18.11
C LEU A 141 10.41 -4.38 19.34
N GLU A 142 10.42 -5.05 20.49
CA GLU A 142 11.14 -4.56 21.67
C GLU A 142 12.65 -4.47 21.43
N LYS A 143 13.23 -5.49 20.80
CA LYS A 143 14.66 -5.48 20.43
C LYS A 143 14.97 -4.33 19.48
N LEU A 144 14.12 -4.10 18.48
CA LEU A 144 14.25 -2.98 17.55
C LEU A 144 14.16 -1.63 18.29
N LYS A 145 13.17 -1.47 19.18
CA LYS A 145 13.02 -0.27 20.01
C LYS A 145 14.23 -0.01 20.91
N ARG A 146 14.81 -1.05 21.51
CA ARG A 146 16.03 -0.90 22.34
C ARG A 146 17.19 -0.33 21.53
N ARG A 147 17.39 -0.79 20.29
CA ARG A 147 18.42 -0.25 19.38
C ARG A 147 18.23 1.22 19.02
N MET A 148 17.00 1.73 19.06
CA MET A 148 16.72 3.14 18.80
C MET A 148 17.11 4.06 19.97
N ILE A 149 17.22 3.53 21.19
CA ILE A 149 17.46 4.32 22.41
C ILE A 149 18.92 4.19 22.88
N THR A 150 19.59 3.10 22.49
CA THR A 150 20.93 2.73 22.94
C THR A 150 21.96 3.14 21.90
#